data_AF-A0A3A0AGI8-F1
#
_entry.id   AF-A0A3A0AGI8-F1
#
_cell.length_a   1.000
_cell.length_b   1.000
_cell.length_c   1.000
_cell.angle_alpha   90.00
_cell.angle_beta   90.00
_cell.angle_gamma   90.00
#
_symmetry.space_group_name_H-M   'P 1'
#
loop_
_entity.id
_entity.type
_entity.pdbx_description
1 polymer ?
#
loop_
_entity_poly.entity_id
_entity_poly.type
_entity_poly.pdbx_seq_one_letter_code
_entity_poly.pdbx_strand_id
1 'polypeptide(L)'
;MPGTGGSMSNKRSKKSDKITVVVTEEEFNADLAAGLDEDEVLPPGRHSFQRGSFLKRQGIDSGQVALPAKVRISINLDQDIVTYFKERAARPNAAPYQTQINNTLREFMERDQMMDSETLPIPAQELLADPRFIDAVAERVLSRKAASKNG
;
A
#
# COMPACT_ATOMS: atom_id res chain seq x y z
N MET A 1 -2.34 -51.14 -23.31
CA MET A 1 -2.70 -50.72 -21.93
C MET A 1 -2.20 -49.29 -21.71
N PRO A 2 -2.90 -48.48 -20.91
CA PRO A 2 -3.46 -47.18 -21.31
C PRO A 2 -2.70 -45.96 -20.76
N GLY A 3 -3.11 -44.76 -21.18
CA GLY A 3 -2.63 -43.50 -20.61
C GLY A 3 -3.41 -42.28 -21.11
N THR A 4 -4.72 -42.28 -20.89
CA THR A 4 -5.64 -41.16 -21.11
C THR A 4 -5.22 -39.94 -20.29
N GLY A 5 -4.86 -38.85 -20.98
CA GLY A 5 -4.57 -37.55 -20.37
C GLY A 5 -5.85 -36.91 -19.82
N GLY A 6 -6.04 -37.02 -18.51
CA GLY A 6 -7.09 -36.31 -17.78
C GLY A 6 -6.75 -34.82 -17.66
N SER A 7 -7.47 -33.99 -18.41
CA SER A 7 -7.49 -32.53 -18.25
C SER A 7 -8.10 -32.18 -16.89
N MET A 8 -7.24 -31.82 -15.91
CA MET A 8 -7.68 -31.31 -14.62
C MET A 8 -8.19 -29.88 -14.78
N SER A 9 -9.51 -29.76 -14.95
CA SER A 9 -10.25 -28.52 -14.81
C SER A 9 -10.28 -28.11 -13.34
N ASN A 10 -9.49 -27.09 -13.00
CA ASN A 10 -9.39 -26.56 -11.64
C ASN A 10 -10.65 -25.74 -11.31
N LYS A 11 -11.74 -26.41 -10.90
CA LYS A 11 -12.97 -25.78 -10.40
C LYS A 11 -12.66 -25.11 -9.05
N ARG A 12 -12.40 -23.80 -9.06
CA ARG A 12 -12.36 -22.98 -7.84
C ARG A 12 -13.73 -23.07 -7.16
N SER A 13 -13.79 -23.64 -5.96
CA SER A 13 -14.99 -23.60 -5.12
C SER A 13 -15.30 -22.14 -4.77
N LYS A 14 -16.47 -21.63 -5.18
CA LYS A 14 -16.99 -20.34 -4.71
C LYS A 14 -17.10 -20.41 -3.18
N LYS A 15 -16.30 -19.62 -2.46
CA LYS A 15 -16.47 -19.45 -1.02
C LYS A 15 -17.83 -18.79 -0.77
N SER A 16 -18.57 -19.27 0.22
CA SER A 16 -19.88 -18.74 0.59
C SER A 16 -19.75 -17.35 1.20
N ASP A 17 -20.57 -16.39 0.74
CA ASP A 17 -20.57 -15.00 1.22
C ASP A 17 -21.12 -14.82 2.65
N LYS A 18 -21.60 -15.90 3.29
CA LYS A 18 -22.23 -15.88 4.62
C LYS A 18 -21.22 -16.31 5.70
N ILE A 19 -21.02 -15.48 6.72
CA ILE A 19 -20.28 -15.80 7.95
C ILE A 19 -21.30 -15.97 9.07
N THR A 20 -21.18 -17.06 9.83
CA THR A 20 -21.96 -17.25 11.06
C THR A 20 -21.01 -17.20 12.23
N VAL A 21 -21.31 -16.35 13.21
CA VAL A 21 -20.62 -16.25 14.49
C VAL A 21 -21.62 -16.66 15.57
N VAL A 22 -21.21 -17.54 16.47
CA VAL A 22 -22.00 -17.90 17.65
C VAL A 22 -21.30 -17.23 18.82
N VAL A 23 -22.03 -16.37 19.53
CA VAL A 23 -21.52 -15.68 20.71
C VAL A 23 -22.16 -16.33 21.93
N THR A 24 -21.32 -16.81 22.84
CA THR A 24 -21.75 -17.40 24.12
C THR A 24 -21.98 -16.32 25.17
N GLU A 25 -22.73 -16.64 26.24
CA GLU A 25 -22.91 -15.72 27.37
C GLU A 25 -21.57 -15.41 28.06
N GLU A 26 -20.63 -16.36 28.06
CA GLU A 26 -19.29 -16.16 28.61
C GLU A 26 -18.48 -15.14 27.81
N GLU A 27 -18.50 -15.23 26.47
CA GLU A 27 -17.83 -14.27 25.58
C GLU A 27 -18.44 -12.86 25.70
N PHE A 28 -19.76 -12.76 25.74
CA PHE A 28 -20.45 -11.48 25.93
C PHE A 28 -20.07 -10.81 27.25
N ASN A 29 -20.08 -11.57 28.35
CA ASN A 29 -19.69 -11.05 29.66
C ASN A 29 -18.20 -10.71 29.74
N ALA A 30 -17.34 -11.46 29.04
CA ALA A 30 -15.91 -11.16 28.96
C ALA A 30 -15.65 -9.85 28.21
N ASP A 31 -16.39 -9.59 27.13
CA ASP A 31 -16.29 -8.36 26.35
C ASP A 31 -16.79 -7.14 27.15
N LEU A 32 -17.88 -7.27 27.91
CA LEU A 32 -18.34 -6.23 28.85
C LEU A 32 -17.32 -5.97 29.96
N ALA A 33 -16.74 -7.03 30.53
CA ALA A 33 -15.71 -6.91 31.57
C ALA A 33 -14.41 -6.29 31.04
N ALA A 34 -14.15 -6.37 29.73
CA ALA A 34 -13.06 -5.69 29.06
C ALA A 34 -13.29 -4.19 28.84
N GLY A 35 -14.48 -3.67 29.23
CA GLY A 35 -14.84 -2.26 29.15
C GLY A 35 -15.47 -1.84 27.82
N LEU A 36 -15.95 -2.79 27.02
CA LEU A 36 -16.79 -2.49 25.87
C LEU A 36 -18.22 -2.19 26.35
N ASP A 37 -18.87 -1.21 25.71
CA ASP A 37 -20.25 -0.87 26.01
C ASP A 37 -21.21 -1.97 25.49
N GLU A 38 -22.39 -2.10 26.08
CA GLU A 38 -23.42 -3.07 25.66
C GLU A 38 -23.81 -2.89 24.18
N ASP A 39 -23.73 -1.65 23.68
CA ASP A 39 -24.01 -1.29 22.28
C ASP A 39 -22.88 -1.66 21.30
N GLU A 40 -21.67 -1.94 21.83
CA GLU A 40 -20.47 -2.27 21.05
C GLU A 40 -20.20 -3.78 20.99
N VAL A 41 -20.91 -4.58 21.80
CA VAL A 41 -20.78 -6.03 21.86
C VAL A 41 -21.94 -6.75 21.17
N LEU A 42 -21.66 -7.92 20.61
CA LEU A 42 -22.71 -8.75 20.02
C LEU A 42 -23.48 -9.48 21.13
N PRO A 43 -24.82 -9.36 21.21
CA PRO A 43 -25.57 -10.04 22.26
C PRO A 43 -25.43 -11.57 22.12
N PRO A 44 -25.57 -12.35 23.21
CA PRO A 44 -25.48 -13.80 23.14
C PRO A 44 -26.43 -14.38 22.10
N GLY A 45 -25.92 -15.28 21.24
CA GLY A 45 -26.72 -15.89 20.18
C GLY A 45 -25.98 -16.10 18.87
N ARG A 46 -26.75 -16.52 17.85
CA ARG A 46 -26.23 -16.85 16.52
C ARG A 46 -26.38 -15.68 15.57
N HIS A 47 -25.27 -15.05 15.23
CA HIS A 47 -25.21 -13.92 14.32
C HIS A 47 -24.79 -14.35 12.92
N SER A 48 -25.47 -13.84 11.91
CA SER A 48 -25.19 -14.14 10.51
C SER A 48 -24.88 -12.86 9.75
N PHE A 49 -23.64 -12.75 9.26
CA PHE A 49 -23.17 -11.63 8.48
C PHE A 49 -23.00 -12.01 7.01
N GLN A 50 -23.31 -11.10 6.11
CA GLN A 50 -22.93 -11.21 4.71
C GLN A 50 -21.65 -10.38 4.45
N ARG A 51 -20.62 -11.03 3.91
CA ARG A 51 -19.39 -10.37 3.46
C ARG A 51 -19.74 -9.32 2.41
N GLY A 52 -19.23 -8.10 2.58
CA GLY A 52 -19.52 -6.99 1.67
C GLY A 52 -20.90 -6.34 1.83
N SER A 53 -21.71 -6.74 2.82
CA SER A 53 -23.02 -6.08 3.07
C SER A 53 -22.89 -4.58 3.39
N PHE A 54 -21.81 -4.18 4.06
CA PHE A 54 -21.50 -2.77 4.30
C PHE A 54 -21.28 -1.98 3.00
N LEU A 55 -20.49 -2.53 2.07
CA LEU A 55 -20.24 -1.91 0.76
C LEU A 55 -21.54 -1.81 -0.05
N LYS A 56 -22.37 -2.87 -0.04
CA LYS A 56 -23.69 -2.86 -0.69
C LYS A 56 -24.62 -1.77 -0.17
N ARG A 57 -24.60 -1.49 1.15
CA ARG A 57 -25.39 -0.39 1.75
C ARG A 57 -24.92 1.00 1.29
N GLN A 58 -23.64 1.14 0.97
CA GLN A 58 -23.05 2.36 0.43
C GLN A 58 -23.18 2.46 -1.10
N GLY A 59 -23.93 1.55 -1.76
CA GLY A 59 -24.07 1.52 -3.22
C GLY A 59 -22.81 1.06 -3.96
N ILE A 60 -21.80 0.58 -3.24
CA ILE A 60 -20.56 0.07 -3.81
C ILE A 60 -20.70 -1.44 -3.96
N ASP A 61 -20.71 -1.93 -5.19
CA ASP A 61 -20.58 -3.37 -5.39
C ASP A 61 -19.19 -3.81 -4.93
N SER A 62 -19.14 -4.86 -4.13
CA SER A 62 -17.90 -5.52 -3.71
C SER A 62 -16.98 -5.88 -4.88
N GLY A 63 -17.51 -6.04 -6.11
CA GLY A 63 -16.73 -6.23 -7.33
C GLY A 63 -16.23 -4.96 -8.02
N GLN A 64 -16.74 -3.77 -7.66
CA GLN A 64 -16.35 -2.48 -8.23
C GLN A 64 -15.22 -1.78 -7.47
N VAL A 65 -14.90 -2.23 -6.26
CA VAL A 65 -13.63 -1.88 -5.63
C VAL A 65 -12.56 -2.62 -6.43
N ALA A 66 -11.92 -1.93 -7.38
CA ALA A 66 -10.78 -2.44 -8.12
C ALA A 66 -9.67 -2.77 -7.11
N LEU A 67 -9.69 -3.99 -6.59
CA LEU A 67 -8.61 -4.50 -5.77
C LEU A 67 -7.35 -4.41 -6.64
N PRO A 68 -6.24 -3.85 -6.13
CA PRO A 68 -5.01 -3.79 -6.90
C PRO A 68 -4.70 -5.22 -7.37
N ALA A 69 -4.64 -5.39 -8.68
CA ALA A 69 -4.47 -6.71 -9.30
C ALA A 69 -3.15 -7.30 -8.81
N LYS A 70 -3.22 -8.16 -7.77
CA LYS A 70 -2.05 -8.78 -7.19
C LYS A 70 -1.55 -9.84 -8.17
N VAL A 71 -0.54 -9.49 -8.95
CA VAL A 71 0.13 -10.41 -9.86
C VAL A 71 1.10 -11.28 -9.06
N ARG A 72 1.03 -12.60 -9.24
CA ARG A 72 2.01 -13.54 -8.67
C ARG A 72 3.16 -13.69 -9.66
N ILE A 73 4.36 -13.35 -9.21
CA ILE A 73 5.60 -13.55 -9.96
C ILE A 73 6.48 -14.57 -9.25
N SER A 74 7.37 -15.23 -10.00
CA SER A 74 8.45 -16.05 -9.47
C SER A 74 9.76 -15.37 -9.85
N ILE A 75 10.48 -14.88 -8.86
CA ILE A 75 11.78 -14.21 -9.02
C ILE A 75 12.76 -14.83 -8.02
N ASN A 76 14.03 -14.88 -8.40
CA ASN A 76 15.09 -15.23 -7.47
C ASN A 76 15.57 -13.92 -6.82
N LEU A 77 15.56 -13.89 -5.50
CA LEU A 77 16.13 -12.81 -4.70
C LEU A 77 17.30 -13.36 -3.91
N ASP A 78 18.33 -12.54 -3.73
CA ASP A 78 19.51 -12.93 -2.96
C ASP A 78 19.15 -13.20 -1.50
N GLN A 79 19.92 -14.10 -0.89
CA GLN A 79 19.64 -14.61 0.45
C GLN A 79 19.71 -13.51 1.51
N ASP A 80 20.65 -12.58 1.37
CA ASP A 80 20.84 -11.43 2.26
C ASP A 80 19.64 -10.46 2.22
N ILE A 81 19.10 -10.17 1.04
CA ILE A 81 17.90 -9.35 0.85
C ILE A 81 16.71 -9.99 1.57
N VAL A 82 16.50 -11.29 1.38
CA VAL A 82 15.39 -12.02 2.02
C VAL A 82 15.57 -12.04 3.55
N THR A 83 16.79 -12.26 4.03
CA THR A 83 17.10 -12.24 5.46
C THR A 83 16.82 -10.87 6.07
N TYR A 84 17.27 -9.79 5.44
CA TYR A 84 17.04 -8.41 5.88
C TYR A 84 15.56 -8.09 6.12
N PHE A 85 14.70 -8.40 5.14
CA PHE A 85 13.25 -8.13 5.27
C PHE A 85 12.55 -9.07 6.26
N LYS A 86 13.04 -10.30 6.44
CA LYS A 86 12.53 -11.23 7.46
C LYS A 86 12.82 -10.75 8.87
N GLU A 87 14.05 -10.31 9.13
CA GLU A 87 14.45 -9.76 10.43
C GLU A 87 13.66 -8.49 10.76
N ARG A 88 13.45 -7.62 9.77
CA ARG A 88 12.63 -6.42 9.93
C ARG A 88 11.17 -6.75 10.21
N ALA A 89 10.61 -7.80 9.60
CA ALA A 89 9.25 -8.27 9.85
C ALA A 89 9.08 -8.98 11.20
N ALA A 90 10.17 -9.45 11.82
CA ALA A 90 10.13 -10.06 13.15
C ALA A 90 9.96 -9.03 14.29
N ARG A 91 10.05 -7.72 13.99
CA ARG A 91 9.84 -6.66 14.98
C ARG A 91 8.35 -6.50 15.32
N PRO A 92 8.00 -6.14 16.57
CA PRO A 92 6.62 -5.85 16.94
C PRO A 92 6.03 -4.74 16.06
N ASN A 93 4.77 -4.91 15.63
CA ASN A 93 4.04 -3.98 14.75
C ASN A 93 4.68 -3.76 13.35
N ALA A 94 5.63 -4.58 12.93
CA ALA A 94 6.19 -4.51 11.58
C ALA A 94 5.27 -5.15 10.55
N ALA A 95 5.23 -4.57 9.34
CA ALA A 95 4.52 -5.16 8.22
C ALA A 95 5.19 -6.49 7.79
N PRO A 96 4.46 -7.44 7.18
CA PRO A 96 5.06 -8.66 6.63
C PRO A 96 6.15 -8.36 5.59
N TYR A 97 7.18 -9.22 5.50
CA TYR A 97 8.33 -9.00 4.59
C TYR A 97 7.90 -8.79 3.12
N GLN A 98 6.85 -9.47 2.64
CA GLN A 98 6.30 -9.25 1.30
C GLN A 98 5.75 -7.84 1.11
N THR A 99 5.02 -7.32 2.10
CA THR A 99 4.49 -5.95 2.08
C THR A 99 5.63 -4.94 2.08
N GLN A 100 6.66 -5.18 2.89
CA GLN A 100 7.85 -4.32 2.91
C GLN A 100 8.54 -4.28 1.54
N ILE A 101 8.77 -5.44 0.92
CA ILE A 101 9.39 -5.53 -0.41
C ILE A 101 8.55 -4.75 -1.44
N ASN A 102 7.23 -4.96 -1.48
CA ASN A 102 6.35 -4.26 -2.41
C ASN A 102 6.35 -2.74 -2.21
N ASN A 103 6.36 -2.27 -0.95
CA ASN A 103 6.44 -0.84 -0.65
C ASN A 103 7.78 -0.25 -1.10
N THR A 104 8.88 -0.95 -0.82
CA THR A 104 10.23 -0.50 -1.23
C THR A 104 10.33 -0.39 -2.76
N LEU A 105 9.77 -1.36 -3.49
CA LEU A 105 9.73 -1.31 -4.96
C LEU A 105 8.88 -0.15 -5.47
N ARG A 106 7.75 0.14 -4.81
CA ARG A 106 6.90 1.27 -5.17
C ARG A 106 7.60 2.61 -4.92
N GLU A 107 8.25 2.77 -3.77
CA GLU A 107 9.06 3.95 -3.46
C GLU A 107 10.19 4.14 -4.47
N PHE A 108 10.83 3.04 -4.91
CA PHE A 108 11.85 3.11 -5.95
C PHE A 108 11.26 3.59 -7.28
N MET A 109 10.11 3.04 -7.70
CA MET A 109 9.41 3.50 -8.91
C MET A 109 8.99 4.97 -8.82
N GLU A 110 8.48 5.41 -7.67
CA GLU A 110 8.08 6.80 -7.45
C GLU A 110 9.30 7.74 -7.51
N ARG A 111 10.43 7.34 -6.93
CA ARG A 111 11.70 8.08 -7.04
C ARG A 111 12.21 8.15 -8.47
N ASP A 112 12.17 7.04 -9.20
CA ASP A 112 12.61 6.96 -10.60
C ASP A 112 11.73 7.85 -11.49
N GLN A 113 10.41 7.80 -11.30
CA GLN A 113 9.46 8.70 -11.99
C GLN A 113 9.66 10.17 -11.62
N MET A 114 9.99 10.46 -10.35
CA MET A 114 10.34 11.81 -9.92
C MET A 114 11.66 12.26 -10.55
N MET A 115 12.66 11.39 -10.71
CA MET A 115 13.93 11.71 -11.37
C MET A 115 13.79 11.85 -12.89
N ASP A 116 12.91 11.07 -13.53
CA ASP A 116 12.55 11.25 -14.94
C ASP A 116 11.78 12.55 -15.16
N SER A 117 10.90 12.92 -14.21
CA SER A 117 10.20 14.22 -14.19
C SER A 117 11.09 15.39 -13.74
N GLU A 118 12.18 15.11 -13.02
CA GLU A 118 13.28 16.01 -12.65
C GLU A 118 14.51 15.78 -13.54
N THR A 119 14.32 15.36 -14.79
CA THR A 119 15.11 16.01 -15.82
C THR A 119 14.71 17.47 -15.75
N LEU A 120 15.49 18.24 -14.97
CA LEU A 120 15.60 19.68 -15.15
C LEU A 120 15.44 19.92 -16.64
N PRO A 121 14.47 20.74 -17.10
CA PRO A 121 14.29 20.93 -18.53
C PRO A 121 15.67 21.23 -19.06
N ILE A 122 16.10 20.50 -20.10
CA ILE A 122 17.44 20.59 -20.73
C ILE A 122 18.10 21.99 -20.63
N PRO A 123 17.37 23.13 -20.74
CA PRO A 123 17.92 24.45 -20.40
C PRO A 123 18.59 24.62 -19.03
N ALA A 124 18.24 23.98 -17.91
CA ALA A 124 18.79 24.37 -16.61
C ALA A 124 20.25 23.92 -16.43
N GLN A 125 20.62 22.70 -16.84
CA GLN A 125 22.03 22.28 -16.86
C GLN A 125 22.84 23.13 -17.84
N GLU A 126 22.26 23.47 -18.99
CA GLU A 126 22.91 24.28 -20.02
C GLU A 126 23.08 25.74 -19.57
N LEU A 127 22.10 26.30 -18.86
CA LEU A 127 22.16 27.62 -18.24
C LEU A 127 23.13 27.66 -17.05
N LEU A 128 23.20 26.60 -16.24
CA LEU A 128 24.18 26.47 -15.16
C LEU A 128 25.61 26.23 -15.67
N ALA A 129 25.76 25.79 -16.93
CA ALA A 129 27.04 25.68 -17.61
C ALA A 129 27.42 26.95 -18.40
N ASP A 130 26.47 27.84 -18.71
CA ASP A 130 26.72 29.12 -19.39
C ASP A 130 27.20 30.19 -18.40
N PRO A 131 28.47 30.64 -18.47
CA PRO A 131 29.01 31.66 -17.58
C PRO A 131 28.22 32.98 -17.63
N ARG A 132 27.66 33.33 -18.80
CA ARG A 132 26.90 34.58 -18.98
C ARG A 132 25.61 34.59 -18.17
N PHE A 133 24.99 33.42 -18.00
CA PHE A 133 23.79 33.29 -17.19
C PHE A 133 24.12 33.45 -15.70
N ILE A 134 25.22 32.83 -15.25
CA ILE A 134 25.70 32.96 -13.86
C ILE A 134 26.01 34.42 -13.53
N ASP A 135 26.72 35.11 -14.42
CA ASP A 135 27.06 36.53 -14.25
C ASP A 135 25.81 37.42 -14.20
N ALA A 136 24.84 37.19 -15.10
CA ALA A 136 23.58 37.93 -15.11
C ALA A 136 22.74 37.71 -13.84
N VAL A 137 22.72 36.48 -13.31
CA VAL A 137 22.04 36.17 -12.04
C VAL A 137 22.77 36.84 -10.86
N ALA A 138 24.10 36.83 -10.85
CA ALA A 138 24.89 37.49 -9.82
C ALA A 138 24.62 39.01 -9.78
N GLU A 139 24.61 39.68 -10.93
CA GLU A 139 24.28 41.11 -11.02
C GLU A 139 22.85 41.40 -10.56
N ARG A 140 21.88 40.55 -10.93
CA ARG A 140 20.47 40.69 -10.52
C ARG A 140 20.31 40.59 -9.00
N VAL A 141 21.03 39.66 -8.37
CA VAL A 141 21.00 39.45 -6.91
C VAL A 141 21.65 40.63 -6.18
N LEU A 142 22.77 41.14 -6.68
CA LEU A 142 23.43 42.33 -6.11
C LEU A 142 22.54 43.56 -6.22
N SER A 143 21.90 43.77 -7.37
CA SER A 143 20.97 44.88 -7.61
C SER A 143 19.75 44.81 -6.68
N ARG A 144 19.20 43.60 -6.44
CA ARG A 144 18.09 43.39 -5.50
C ARG A 144 18.50 43.66 -4.05
N LYS A 145 19.72 43.26 -3.66
CA LYS A 145 20.27 43.57 -2.32
C LYS A 145 20.52 45.06 -2.12
N ALA A 146 20.99 45.77 -3.15
CA ALA A 146 21.17 47.22 -3.11
C ALA A 146 19.83 47.97 -3.01
N ALA A 147 18.81 47.53 -3.77
CA ALA A 147 17.47 48.09 -3.70
C ALA A 147 16.78 47.85 -2.34
N SER A 148 17.04 46.71 -1.69
CA SER A 148 16.51 46.39 -0.35
C SER A 148 17.21 47.13 0.80
N LYS A 149 18.34 47.80 0.55
CA LYS A 149 19.12 48.51 1.58
C LYS A 149 18.83 50.02 1.65
N ASN A 150 18.06 50.53 0.69
CA ASN A 150 17.70 51.95 0.55
C ASN A 150 16.19 52.23 0.77
N GLY A 151 15.45 51.29 1.36
CA GLY A 151 14.06 51.47 1.81
C GLY A 151 13.95 51.06 3.27
#